data_AF-A0A0F9LK10-F1
#
_entry.id   AF-A0A0F9LK10-F1
#
_cell.length_a   1.000
_cell.length_b   1.000
_cell.length_c   1.000
_cell.angle_alpha   90.00
_cell.angle_beta   90.00
_cell.angle_gamma   90.00
#
_symmetry.space_group_name_H-M   'P 1'
#
loop_
_entity.id
_entity.type
_entity.pdbx_description
1 polymer ?
#
loop_
_entity_poly.entity_id
_entity_poly.type
_entity_poly.pdbx_seq_one_letter_code
_entity_poly.pdbx_strand_id
1 'polypeptide(L)' 'MTLIKPITLKIDSEIWKKFKEKIPRTIKLNEAVVNLIEEAIK' A
#
# COMPACT_ATOMS: atom_id res chain seq x y z
N MET A 1 -18.19 5.18 6.92
CA MET A 1 -17.09 4.32 6.45
C MET A 1 -16.48 3.63 7.66
N THR A 2 -16.55 2.30 7.73
CA THR A 2 -15.96 1.53 8.83
C THR A 2 -14.47 1.36 8.56
N LEU A 3 -13.62 1.96 9.39
CA LEU A 3 -12.17 1.84 9.27
C LEU A 3 -11.73 0.51 9.90
N ILE A 4 -11.54 -0.51 9.06
CA ILE A 4 -11.01 -1.80 9.49
C ILE A 4 -9.48 -1.68 9.46
N LYS A 5 -8.80 -1.88 10.60
CA LYS A 5 -7.33 -2.04 10.61
C LYS A 5 -7.03 -3.42 10.02
N PRO A 6 -6.45 -3.51 8.80
CA PRO A 6 -6.19 -4.82 8.24
C PRO A 6 -5.10 -5.50 9.05
N ILE A 7 -5.19 -6.84 9.08
CA ILE A 7 -4.10 -7.76 9.39
C ILE A 7 -2.78 -7.24 8.83
N THR A 8 -1.69 -7.43 9.57
CA THR A 8 -0.35 -7.11 9.09
C THR A 8 -0.10 -7.81 7.75
N LEU A 9 -0.03 -7.04 6.68
CA LEU A 9 0.21 -7.54 5.33
C LEU A 9 1.63 -8.13 5.27
N LYS A 10 1.73 -9.44 5.01
CA LYS A 10 3.01 -10.08 4.70
C LYS A 10 3.33 -9.82 3.24
N ILE A 11 4.16 -8.81 3.00
CA ILE A 11 4.68 -8.45 1.68
C ILE A 11 6.15 -8.85 1.63
N ASP A 12 6.57 -9.42 0.50
CA ASP A 12 7.97 -9.70 0.24
C ASP A 12 8.83 -8.43 0.33
N SER A 13 10.04 -8.56 0.89
CA SER A 13 10.90 -7.41 1.18
C SER A 13 11.39 -6.69 -0.08
N GLU A 14 11.64 -7.41 -1.18
CA GLU A 14 12.06 -6.83 -2.45
C GLU A 14 10.90 -6.10 -3.12
N ILE A 15 9.70 -6.70 -3.11
CA ILE A 15 8.49 -6.07 -3.64
C ILE A 15 8.21 -4.79 -2.86
N TRP A 16 8.32 -4.82 -1.53
CA TRP A 16 8.10 -3.65 -0.69
C TRP A 16 9.11 -2.53 -0.97
N LYS A 17 10.37 -2.87 -1.24
CA LYS A 17 11.40 -1.89 -1.59
C LYS A 17 11.10 -1.24 -2.94
N LYS A 18 10.81 -2.03 -3.98
CA LYS A 18 10.43 -1.54 -5.32
C LYS A 18 9.18 -0.67 -5.26
N PHE A 19 8.22 -1.02 -4.40
CA PHE A 19 7.03 -0.22 -4.16
C PHE A 19 7.40 1.16 -3.59
N LYS A 20 8.19 1.22 -2.51
CA LYS A 20 8.63 2.50 -1.92
C LYS A 20 9.38 3.39 -2.91
N GLU A 21 10.17 2.82 -3.79
CA GLU A 21 10.93 3.58 -4.80
C GLU A 21 10.02 4.17 -5.89
N LYS A 22 8.89 3.52 -6.19
CA LYS A 22 7.90 4.03 -7.16
C LYS A 22 6.97 5.10 -6.58
N ILE A 23 6.76 5.11 -5.26
CA ILE A 23 5.83 6.04 -4.62
C ILE A 23 6.53 7.39 -4.36
N PRO A 24 5.94 8.51 -4.83
CA PRO A 24 6.43 9.85 -4.51
C PRO A 24 6.47 10.07 -2.99
N ARG A 25 7.54 10.73 -2.50
CA ARG A 25 7.69 11.05 -1.06
C ARG A 25 6.60 11.97 -0.50
N THR A 26 5.79 12.57 -1.36
CA THR A 26 4.64 13.40 -1.01
C THR A 26 3.43 12.58 -0.55
N ILE A 27 3.40 11.27 -0.82
CA ILE A 27 2.27 10.38 -0.51
C ILE A 27 2.68 9.45 0.64
N LYS A 28 1.79 9.26 1.63
CA LYS A 28 2.04 8.27 2.68
C LYS A 28 1.97 6.86 2.10
N LEU A 29 2.93 6.00 2.46
CA LEU A 29 2.97 4.62 1.99
C LEU A 29 1.66 3.85 2.27
N ASN A 30 1.02 4.10 3.41
CA ASN A 30 -0.28 3.50 3.71
C ASN A 30 -1.37 3.90 2.69
N GLU A 31 -1.44 5.18 2.33
CA GLU A 31 -2.42 5.66 1.34
C GLU A 31 -2.13 5.06 -0.04
N ALA A 32 -0.85 5.00 -0.42
CA ALA A 32 -0.45 4.37 -1.67
C ALA A 32 -0.81 2.87 -1.73
N VAL A 33 -0.66 2.14 -0.62
CA VAL A 33 -1.07 0.72 -0.54
C VAL A 33 -2.58 0.58 -0.64
N VAL A 34 -3.34 1.44 0.04
CA VAL A 34 -4.80 1.44 -0.04
C VAL A 34 -5.27 1.70 -1.46
N ASN A 35 -4.74 2.75 -2.11
CA ASN A 35 -5.09 3.08 -3.50
C ASN A 35 -4.80 1.91 -4.45
N LEU A 36 -3.64 1.25 -4.30
CA LEU A 36 -3.28 0.11 -5.14
C LEU A 36 -4.25 -1.07 -4.95
N ILE A 37 -4.71 -1.31 -3.73
CA ILE A 37 -5.72 -2.34 -3.45
C ILE A 37 -7.08 -1.93 -4.03
N GLU A 38 -7.48 -0.66 -3.90
CA GLU A 38 -8.73 -0.15 -4.47
C GLU A 38 -8.75 -0.24 -6.00
N GLU A 39 -7.63 0.04 -6.67
CA GLU A 39 -7.47 -0.13 -8.12
C GLU A 39 -7.56 -1.60 -8.54
N ALA A 40 -7.07 -2.53 -7.72
CA ALA A 40 -7.08 -3.96 -8.03
C ALA A 40 -8.43 -4.64 -7.82
N ILE A 41 -9.31 -4.07 -6.98
CA ILE A 41 -10.65 -4.62 -6.69
C ILE A 41 -11.74 -3.99 -7.58
N LYS A 42 -11.48 -2.82 -8.16
CA LYS A 42 -12.37 -2.17 -9.14
C LYS A 42 -12.40 -2.90 -10.48
#